data_AF-A0AA87RB94-F1
#
_entry.id   AF-A0AA87RB94-F1
#
_cell.length_a   1.000
_cell.length_b   1.000
_cell.length_c   1.000
_cell.angle_alpha   90.00
_cell.angle_beta   90.00
_cell.angle_gamma   90.00
#
_symmetry.space_group_name_H-M   'P 1'
#
loop_
_entity.id
_entity.type
_entity.pdbx_description
1 polymer ?
#
loop_
_entity_poly.entity_id
_entity_poly.type
_entity_poly.pdbx_seq_one_letter_code
_entity_poly.pdbx_strand_id
1 'polypeptide(L)'
;MTQESARARGARALALWTLALGFVGVVLTSLSAAGWLRGLRFGCSWAAGGTESPTVADGAWSCGDGLVLLMPGIAILVLGGLAVLIAALIVLASWDRVRERAVMVAALAILGAAPTVVTCLALLRDASVHDRTMQEAIAAGAESRLAQWDGFALPALVATVGAACLAVVGLWLRARGRALRGAAALVIVALALLLVAAALSMLGTLSLGLTAASIIAAAWQLAAAVRPGSREALQKSSAPMSIERVPDRRPE
;
A
#
# COMPACT_ATOMS: atom_id res chain seq x y z
N MET A 1 -31.75 -19.17 -0.41
CA MET A 1 -30.43 -18.49 -0.41
C MET A 1 -29.34 -19.55 -0.45
N THR A 2 -28.43 -19.52 -1.43
CA THR A 2 -27.37 -20.55 -1.55
C THR A 2 -26.25 -20.31 -0.53
N GLN A 3 -25.60 -21.37 -0.05
CA GLN A 3 -24.46 -21.30 0.89
C GLN A 3 -23.32 -20.40 0.36
N GLU A 4 -23.17 -20.31 -0.97
CA GLU A 4 -22.22 -19.43 -1.64
C GLU A 4 -22.52 -17.94 -1.43
N SER A 5 -23.80 -17.55 -1.52
CA SER A 5 -24.23 -16.16 -1.28
C SER A 5 -24.00 -15.70 0.15
N ALA A 6 -24.07 -16.60 1.14
CA ALA A 6 -23.76 -16.30 2.53
C ALA A 6 -22.26 -16.09 2.75
N ARG A 7 -21.41 -16.97 2.20
CA ARG A 7 -19.94 -16.85 2.30
C ARG A 7 -19.41 -15.59 1.62
N ALA A 8 -19.94 -15.25 0.44
CA ALA A 8 -19.55 -14.05 -0.28
C ALA A 8 -19.86 -12.77 0.51
N ARG A 9 -21.04 -12.71 1.17
CA ARG A 9 -21.40 -11.58 2.05
C ARG A 9 -20.49 -11.50 3.27
N GLY A 10 -20.18 -12.64 3.91
CA GLY A 10 -19.26 -12.68 5.05
C GLY A 10 -17.85 -12.19 4.71
N ALA A 11 -17.28 -12.65 3.59
CA ALA A 11 -15.96 -12.21 3.13
C ALA A 11 -15.91 -10.70 2.83
N ARG A 12 -16.98 -10.15 2.25
CA ARG A 12 -17.09 -8.70 1.99
C ARG A 12 -17.18 -7.89 3.27
N ALA A 13 -18.02 -8.33 4.22
CA ALA A 13 -18.15 -7.65 5.50
C ALA A 13 -16.79 -7.61 6.22
N LEU A 14 -16.07 -8.73 6.23
CA LEU A 14 -14.72 -8.79 6.78
C LEU A 14 -13.75 -7.85 6.03
N ALA A 15 -13.77 -7.83 4.70
CA ALA A 15 -12.92 -6.94 3.92
C ALA A 15 -13.19 -5.46 4.23
N LEU A 16 -14.46 -5.05 4.29
CA LEU A 16 -14.84 -3.68 4.64
C LEU A 16 -14.45 -3.32 6.08
N TRP A 17 -14.64 -4.24 7.03
CA TRP A 17 -14.20 -4.04 8.41
C TRP A 17 -12.67 -3.91 8.50
N THR A 18 -11.91 -4.71 7.75
CA THR A 18 -10.44 -4.58 7.72
C THR A 18 -9.99 -3.23 7.15
N LEU A 19 -10.66 -2.73 6.11
CA LEU A 19 -10.39 -1.41 5.56
C LEU A 19 -10.75 -0.29 6.55
N ALA A 20 -11.89 -0.41 7.24
CA ALA A 20 -12.30 0.56 8.26
C ALA A 20 -11.31 0.61 9.43
N LEU A 21 -10.90 -0.55 9.96
CA LEU A 21 -9.89 -0.63 11.02
C LEU A 21 -8.53 -0.10 10.55
N GLY A 22 -8.14 -0.40 9.31
CA GLY A 22 -6.97 0.17 8.66
C GLY A 22 -7.01 1.70 8.66
N PHE A 23 -8.11 2.28 8.17
CA PHE A 23 -8.31 3.72 8.13
C PHE A 23 -8.25 4.36 9.52
N VAL A 24 -8.89 3.76 10.53
CA VAL A 24 -8.80 4.24 11.91
C VAL A 24 -7.34 4.22 12.39
N GLY A 25 -6.60 3.14 12.10
CA GLY A 25 -5.17 3.05 12.39
C GLY A 25 -4.35 4.16 11.72
N VAL A 26 -4.65 4.48 10.46
CA VAL A 26 -4.01 5.58 9.70
C VAL A 26 -4.25 6.92 10.37
N VAL A 27 -5.50 7.22 10.74
CA VAL A 27 -5.87 8.46 11.42
C VAL A 27 -5.17 8.59 12.77
N LEU A 28 -5.10 7.51 13.54
CA LEU A 28 -4.44 7.52 14.85
C LEU A 28 -2.92 7.68 14.75
N THR A 29 -2.33 7.24 13.65
CA THR A 29 -0.87 7.22 13.45
C THR A 29 -0.38 8.32 12.52
N SER A 30 -1.25 9.13 11.92
CA SER A 30 -0.83 10.21 11.01
C SER A 30 0.03 11.27 11.71
N LEU A 31 -0.14 11.44 13.02
CA LEU A 31 0.69 12.36 13.81
C LEU A 31 2.12 11.84 14.05
N SER A 32 2.39 10.54 13.93
CA SER A 32 3.76 10.00 14.06
C SER A 32 4.66 10.39 12.88
N ALA A 33 4.06 10.69 11.72
CA ALA A 33 4.77 11.14 10.53
C ALA A 33 5.55 12.46 10.77
N ALA A 34 5.07 13.32 11.67
CA ALA A 34 5.75 14.57 12.00
C ALA A 34 7.13 14.34 12.61
N GLY A 35 7.31 13.29 13.43
CA GLY A 35 8.60 12.95 14.03
C GLY A 35 9.64 12.52 12.98
N TRP A 36 9.22 11.71 12.01
CA TRP A 36 10.10 11.28 10.91
C TRP A 36 10.51 12.42 9.99
N LEU A 37 9.58 13.31 9.66
CA LEU A 37 9.87 14.49 8.85
C LEU A 37 10.86 15.45 9.53
N ARG A 38 10.83 15.54 10.88
CA ARG A 38 11.86 16.26 11.64
C ARG A 38 13.24 15.60 11.50
N GLY A 39 13.30 14.26 11.50
CA GLY A 39 14.53 13.52 11.25
C GLY A 39 15.14 13.82 9.87
N LEU A 40 14.30 14.04 8.86
CA LEU A 40 14.71 14.47 7.51
C LEU A 40 14.97 15.99 7.39
N ARG A 41 14.97 16.72 8.51
CA ARG A 41 15.11 18.19 8.57
C ARG A 41 14.12 18.92 7.65
N PHE A 42 12.94 18.35 7.42
CA PHE A 42 11.91 18.95 6.58
C PHE A 42 11.41 20.24 7.24
N GLY A 43 11.40 21.33 6.46
CA GLY A 43 11.04 22.66 6.98
C GLY A 43 12.12 23.35 7.84
N CYS A 44 13.34 22.80 7.88
CA CYS A 44 14.47 23.45 8.58
C CYS A 44 15.33 24.26 7.60
N SER A 45 15.78 25.44 8.02
CA SER A 45 16.75 26.23 7.28
C SER A 45 18.08 26.22 8.01
N TRP A 46 19.18 26.18 7.26
CA TRP A 46 20.50 26.46 7.80
C TRP A 46 20.58 27.96 8.12
N ALA A 47 20.71 28.31 9.40
CA ALA A 47 21.00 29.67 9.81
C ALA A 47 22.51 29.77 10.04
N ALA A 48 23.18 30.66 9.31
CA ALA A 48 24.57 30.98 9.61
C ALA A 48 24.66 31.51 11.05
N GLY A 49 25.60 30.97 11.84
CA GLY A 49 25.87 31.43 13.21
C GLY A 49 26.16 32.93 13.24
N GLY A 50 25.84 33.58 14.36
CA GLY A 50 25.77 35.03 14.55
C GLY A 50 26.95 35.87 14.04
N THR A 51 26.71 37.18 13.99
CA THR A 51 27.47 38.22 13.26
C THR A 51 28.94 38.44 13.66
N GLU A 52 29.49 37.73 14.65
CA GLU A 52 30.82 38.07 15.19
C GLU A 52 32.00 37.35 14.53
N SER A 53 31.77 36.24 13.82
CA SER A 53 32.73 35.71 12.83
C SER A 53 32.05 34.60 12.02
N PRO A 54 31.66 34.82 10.75
CA PRO A 54 30.89 33.85 9.99
C PRO A 54 31.83 32.79 9.41
N THR A 55 32.34 31.90 10.25
CA THR A 55 32.83 30.61 9.77
C THR A 55 31.61 29.75 9.46
N VAL A 56 31.47 29.34 8.20
CA VAL A 56 30.33 28.52 7.72
C VAL A 56 30.17 27.22 8.53
N ALA A 57 31.23 26.80 9.22
CA ALA A 57 31.28 25.66 10.11
C ALA A 57 30.38 25.77 11.37
N ASP A 58 30.01 26.98 11.80
CA ASP A 58 29.25 27.19 13.05
C ASP A 58 27.74 27.41 12.84
N GLY A 59 27.24 27.20 11.62
CA GLY A 59 25.81 27.28 11.35
C GLY A 59 25.02 26.22 12.12
N ALA A 60 23.78 26.56 12.47
CA ALA A 60 22.87 25.64 13.14
C ALA A 60 21.59 25.48 12.31
N TRP A 61 21.05 24.26 12.29
CA TRP A 61 19.73 24.01 11.73
C TRP A 61 18.66 24.64 12.63
N SER A 62 17.95 25.62 12.09
CA SER A 62 16.74 26.17 12.70
C SER A 62 15.53 25.57 12.00
N CYS A 63 14.72 24.84 12.74
CA CYS A 63 13.48 24.27 12.21
C CYS A 63 12.33 25.23 12.52
N GLY A 64 11.56 25.58 11.48
CA GLY A 64 10.34 26.35 11.65
C GLY A 64 9.32 25.62 12.54
N ASP A 65 8.28 26.35 12.94
CA ASP A 65 7.22 25.80 13.78
C ASP A 65 6.65 24.49 13.21
N GLY A 66 6.14 23.63 14.10
CA GLY A 66 5.52 22.35 13.74
C GLY A 66 4.36 22.46 12.73
N LEU A 67 3.88 23.67 12.45
CA LEU A 67 2.89 23.97 11.42
C LEU A 67 3.37 23.61 10.00
N VAL A 68 4.68 23.71 9.72
CA VAL A 68 5.26 23.32 8.42
C VAL A 68 5.12 21.80 8.19
N LEU A 69 5.07 21.02 9.26
CA LEU A 69 4.90 19.56 9.23
C LEU A 69 3.42 19.14 9.09
N LEU A 70 2.48 20.07 9.25
CA LEU A 70 1.05 19.79 9.17
C LEU A 70 0.64 19.44 7.73
N MET A 71 1.16 20.17 6.75
CA MET A 71 0.88 19.96 5.32
C MET A 71 1.20 18.54 4.84
N PRO A 72 2.42 18.00 5.05
CA PRO A 72 2.71 16.62 4.65
C PRO A 72 1.90 15.59 5.47
N GLY A 73 1.62 15.85 6.75
CA GLY A 73 0.74 15.00 7.55
C GLY A 73 -0.68 14.91 6.97
N ILE A 74 -1.25 16.04 6.56
CA ILE A 74 -2.55 16.11 5.87
C ILE A 74 -2.48 15.39 4.53
N ALA A 75 -1.42 15.61 3.74
CA ALA A 75 -1.26 14.95 2.44
C ALA A 75 -1.22 13.42 2.59
N ILE A 76 -0.48 12.90 3.58
CA ILE A 76 -0.42 11.47 3.90
C ILE A 76 -1.81 10.94 4.28
N LEU A 77 -2.54 11.67 5.14
CA LEU A 77 -3.89 11.30 5.57
C LEU A 77 -4.86 11.25 4.37
N VAL A 78 -4.82 12.26 3.51
CA VAL A 78 -5.68 12.37 2.32
C VAL A 78 -5.36 11.26 1.33
N LEU A 79 -4.08 11.00 1.04
CA LEU A 79 -3.66 9.94 0.13
C LEU A 79 -4.03 8.55 0.66
N GLY A 80 -3.78 8.30 1.94
CA GLY A 80 -4.17 7.04 2.59
C GLY A 80 -5.69 6.84 2.62
N GLY A 81 -6.43 7.89 2.98
CA GLY A 81 -7.90 7.88 2.98
C GLY A 81 -8.49 7.64 1.59
N LEU A 82 -7.96 8.29 0.55
CA LEU A 82 -8.35 8.06 -0.84
C LEU A 82 -8.06 6.63 -1.27
N ALA A 83 -6.89 6.08 -0.93
CA ALA A 83 -6.56 4.70 -1.26
C ALA A 83 -7.53 3.70 -0.60
N VAL A 84 -7.86 3.89 0.68
CA VAL A 84 -8.86 3.06 1.38
C VAL A 84 -10.25 3.22 0.76
N LEU A 85 -10.66 4.45 0.43
CA LEU A 85 -11.95 4.72 -0.19
C LEU A 85 -12.05 4.02 -1.56
N ILE A 86 -11.04 4.16 -2.41
CA ILE A 86 -10.99 3.49 -3.71
C ILE A 86 -11.00 1.97 -3.52
N ALA A 87 -10.26 1.44 -2.55
CA ALA A 87 -10.28 0.01 -2.24
C ALA A 87 -11.67 -0.47 -1.82
N ALA A 88 -12.37 0.29 -0.98
CA ALA A 88 -13.74 0.00 -0.55
C ALA A 88 -14.72 0.04 -1.74
N LEU A 89 -14.58 1.02 -2.63
CA LEU A 89 -15.38 1.10 -3.86
C LEU A 89 -15.12 -0.10 -4.78
N ILE A 90 -13.87 -0.55 -4.93
CA ILE A 90 -13.54 -1.77 -5.69
C ILE A 90 -14.19 -3.00 -5.05
N VAL A 91 -14.11 -3.11 -3.71
CA VAL A 91 -14.76 -4.20 -2.96
C VAL A 91 -16.27 -4.21 -3.22
N LEU A 92 -16.93 -3.05 -3.15
CA LEU A 92 -18.37 -2.89 -3.41
C LEU A 92 -18.73 -3.17 -4.88
N ALA A 93 -17.98 -2.64 -5.83
CA ALA A 93 -18.20 -2.80 -7.27
C ALA A 93 -17.97 -4.23 -7.77
N SER A 94 -17.16 -5.03 -7.05
CA SER A 94 -16.92 -6.46 -7.37
C SER A 94 -18.15 -7.38 -7.15
N TRP A 95 -19.32 -6.77 -6.90
CA TRP A 95 -20.59 -7.45 -6.61
C TRP A 95 -20.95 -8.49 -7.68
N ASP A 96 -20.84 -8.11 -8.97
CA ASP A 96 -21.46 -8.85 -10.08
C ASP A 96 -20.46 -9.57 -11.00
N ARG A 97 -19.17 -9.21 -10.98
CA ARG A 97 -18.20 -9.72 -11.96
C ARG A 97 -17.20 -10.68 -11.34
N VAL A 98 -17.56 -11.97 -11.30
CA VAL A 98 -16.69 -13.04 -10.76
C VAL A 98 -15.39 -13.21 -11.57
N ARG A 99 -15.42 -12.98 -12.90
CA ARG A 99 -14.27 -13.17 -13.81
C ARG A 99 -13.18 -12.09 -13.69
N GLU A 100 -13.52 -10.87 -13.27
CA GLU A 100 -12.55 -9.76 -13.17
C GLU A 100 -11.85 -9.69 -11.79
N ARG A 101 -12.29 -10.52 -10.82
CA ARG A 101 -11.83 -10.46 -9.42
C ARG A 101 -10.32 -10.65 -9.26
N ALA A 102 -9.68 -11.52 -10.04
CA ALA A 102 -8.23 -11.73 -9.93
C ALA A 102 -7.40 -10.50 -10.30
N VAL A 103 -7.85 -9.74 -11.32
CA VAL A 103 -7.19 -8.50 -11.75
C VAL A 103 -7.46 -7.38 -10.73
N MET A 104 -8.69 -7.27 -10.25
CA MET A 104 -9.06 -6.29 -9.23
C MET A 104 -8.29 -6.49 -7.91
N VAL A 105 -8.11 -7.74 -7.48
CA VAL A 105 -7.34 -8.07 -6.26
C VAL A 105 -5.86 -7.70 -6.42
N ALA A 106 -5.28 -7.90 -7.62
CA ALA A 106 -3.91 -7.47 -7.90
C ALA A 106 -3.79 -5.93 -7.88
N ALA A 107 -4.76 -5.23 -8.47
CA ALA A 107 -4.81 -3.76 -8.46
C ALA A 107 -4.91 -3.19 -7.04
N LEU A 108 -5.60 -3.86 -6.12
CA LEU A 108 -5.67 -3.45 -4.71
C LEU A 108 -4.29 -3.44 -4.05
N ALA A 109 -3.44 -4.45 -4.29
CA ALA A 109 -2.10 -4.45 -3.70
C ALA A 109 -1.20 -3.32 -4.23
N ILE A 110 -1.34 -2.96 -5.52
CA ILE A 110 -0.66 -1.79 -6.09
C ILE A 110 -1.17 -0.49 -5.47
N LEU A 111 -2.50 -0.37 -5.33
CA LEU A 111 -3.15 0.79 -4.72
C LEU A 111 -2.69 1.00 -3.27
N GLY A 112 -2.40 -0.08 -2.53
CA GLY A 112 -1.87 0.00 -1.17
C GLY A 112 -0.51 0.68 -1.07
N ALA A 113 0.37 0.53 -2.07
CA ALA A 113 1.70 1.12 -2.06
C ALA A 113 1.78 2.49 -2.75
N ALA A 114 0.80 2.84 -3.58
CA ALA A 114 0.80 4.10 -4.32
C ALA A 114 0.92 5.35 -3.42
N PRO A 115 0.21 5.46 -2.28
CA PRO A 115 0.38 6.59 -1.35
C PRO A 115 1.82 6.76 -0.88
N THR A 116 2.51 5.66 -0.54
CA THR A 116 3.90 5.69 -0.09
C THR A 116 4.83 6.14 -1.20
N VAL A 117 4.70 5.57 -2.40
CA VAL A 117 5.54 5.92 -3.55
C VAL A 117 5.39 7.40 -3.90
N VAL A 118 4.15 7.90 -3.98
CA VAL A 118 3.87 9.32 -4.28
C VAL A 118 4.47 10.23 -3.21
N THR A 119 4.31 9.89 -1.94
CA THR A 119 4.85 10.68 -0.82
C THR A 119 6.38 10.71 -0.87
N CYS A 120 7.03 9.56 -1.07
CA CYS A 120 8.49 9.48 -1.15
C CYS A 120 9.05 10.27 -2.34
N LEU A 121 8.40 10.22 -3.51
CA LEU A 121 8.81 10.99 -4.69
C LEU A 121 8.64 12.51 -4.48
N ALA A 122 7.56 12.93 -3.81
CA ALA A 122 7.35 14.33 -3.47
C ALA A 122 8.45 14.85 -2.52
N LEU A 123 8.79 14.07 -1.49
CA LEU A 123 9.86 14.40 -0.54
C LEU A 123 11.24 14.39 -1.20
N LEU A 124 11.50 13.46 -2.11
CA LEU A 124 12.75 13.42 -2.89
C LEU A 124 12.89 14.67 -3.76
N ARG A 125 11.80 15.09 -4.41
CA ARG A 125 11.77 16.33 -5.20
C ARG A 125 12.07 17.55 -4.31
N ASP A 126 11.43 17.64 -3.15
CA ASP A 126 11.67 18.74 -2.20
C ASP A 126 13.15 18.79 -1.75
N ALA A 127 13.70 17.64 -1.33
CA ALA A 127 15.11 17.52 -0.96
C ALA A 127 16.04 17.96 -2.10
N SER A 128 15.76 17.55 -3.34
CA SER A 128 16.57 17.92 -4.50
C SER A 128 16.54 19.41 -4.81
N VAL A 129 15.39 20.08 -4.62
CA VAL A 129 15.26 21.52 -4.82
C VAL A 129 15.99 22.26 -3.71
N HIS A 130 15.87 21.79 -2.47
CA HIS A 130 16.52 22.39 -1.32
C HIS A 130 18.05 22.34 -1.42
N ASP A 131 18.61 21.17 -1.76
CA ASP A 131 20.06 21.00 -1.88
C ASP A 131 20.64 21.91 -2.98
N ARG A 132 19.91 22.12 -4.09
CA ARG A 132 20.30 23.10 -5.13
C ARG A 132 20.36 24.53 -4.60
N THR A 133 19.42 24.90 -3.73
CA THR A 133 19.42 26.24 -3.12
C THR A 133 20.47 26.42 -2.02
N MET A 134 20.99 25.33 -1.47
CA MET A 134 21.99 25.32 -0.39
C MET A 134 23.38 24.87 -0.85
N GLN A 135 23.67 24.94 -2.15
CA GLN A 135 24.87 24.34 -2.73
C GLN A 135 26.17 24.90 -2.14
N GLU A 136 26.21 26.19 -1.78
CA GLU A 136 27.35 26.82 -1.10
C GLU A 136 27.53 26.31 0.34
N ALA A 137 26.43 26.16 1.09
CA ALA A 137 26.47 25.61 2.45
C ALA A 137 26.88 24.13 2.44
N ILE A 138 26.42 23.34 1.47
CA ILE A 138 26.81 21.94 1.30
C ILE A 138 28.29 21.83 0.93
N ALA A 139 28.79 22.70 0.03
CA ALA A 139 30.21 22.75 -0.31
C ALA A 139 31.08 23.10 0.91
N ALA A 140 30.53 23.86 1.85
CA ALA A 140 31.17 24.19 3.12
C ALA A 140 30.98 23.12 4.22
N GLY A 141 30.41 21.96 3.89
CA GLY A 141 30.30 20.81 4.79
C GLY A 141 28.93 20.60 5.44
N ALA A 142 27.92 21.39 5.09
CA ALA A 142 26.55 21.07 5.52
C ALA A 142 26.08 19.74 4.90
N GLU A 143 25.44 18.90 5.70
CA GLU A 143 24.89 17.64 5.20
C GLU A 143 23.77 17.88 4.18
N SER A 144 23.88 17.19 3.04
CA SER A 144 22.85 17.14 2.01
C SER A 144 21.59 16.43 2.51
N ARG A 145 20.40 16.99 2.21
CA ARG A 145 19.13 16.31 2.48
C ARG A 145 18.94 15.08 1.61
N LEU A 146 19.46 15.09 0.38
CA LEU A 146 19.47 13.91 -0.49
C LEU A 146 20.27 12.76 0.15
N ALA A 147 21.44 13.03 0.72
CA ALA A 147 22.23 12.02 1.42
C ALA A 147 21.48 11.41 2.62
N GLN A 148 20.73 12.23 3.37
CA GLN A 148 19.87 11.74 4.45
C GLN A 148 18.69 10.91 3.91
N TRP A 149 18.11 11.31 2.77
CA TRP A 149 17.03 10.57 2.13
C TRP A 149 17.48 9.16 1.72
N ASP A 150 18.69 9.03 1.19
CA ASP A 150 19.27 7.72 0.84
C ASP A 150 19.45 6.80 2.07
N GLY A 151 19.80 7.36 3.23
CA GLY A 151 19.95 6.60 4.47
C GLY A 151 18.64 6.17 5.11
N PHE A 152 17.61 7.02 5.06
CA PHE A 152 16.38 6.84 5.85
C PHE A 152 15.13 6.49 5.03
N ALA A 153 14.95 7.10 3.85
CA ALA A 153 13.72 6.99 3.08
C ALA A 153 13.81 5.93 1.97
N LEU A 154 14.97 5.81 1.31
CA LEU A 154 15.16 4.84 0.23
C LEU A 154 14.96 3.38 0.68
N PRO A 155 15.52 2.90 1.82
CA PRO A 155 15.31 1.52 2.26
C PRO A 155 13.84 1.22 2.57
N ALA A 156 13.14 2.17 3.19
CA ALA A 156 11.72 2.04 3.49
C ALA A 156 10.87 2.01 2.21
N LEU A 157 11.20 2.83 1.21
CA LEU A 157 10.55 2.83 -0.11
C LEU A 157 10.75 1.48 -0.82
N VAL A 158 11.98 0.99 -0.89
CA VAL A 158 12.32 -0.30 -1.52
C VAL A 158 11.58 -1.44 -0.82
N ALA A 159 11.56 -1.46 0.51
CA ALA A 159 10.83 -2.45 1.29
C ALA A 159 9.31 -2.40 1.00
N THR A 160 8.73 -1.20 0.90
CA THR A 160 7.30 -1.03 0.59
C THR A 160 6.95 -1.50 -0.83
N VAL A 161 7.78 -1.14 -1.82
CA VAL A 161 7.60 -1.60 -3.22
C VAL A 161 7.76 -3.12 -3.30
N GLY A 162 8.78 -3.68 -2.64
CA GLY A 162 8.98 -5.12 -2.54
C GLY A 162 7.78 -5.83 -1.92
N ALA A 163 7.24 -5.30 -0.81
CA ALA A 163 6.04 -5.82 -0.17
C ALA A 163 4.83 -5.82 -1.13
N ALA A 164 4.62 -4.73 -1.87
CA ALA A 164 3.53 -4.63 -2.84
C ALA A 164 3.64 -5.68 -3.94
N CYS A 165 4.83 -5.85 -4.52
CA CYS A 165 5.09 -6.87 -5.53
C CYS A 165 4.82 -8.29 -5.01
N LEU A 166 5.32 -8.63 -3.81
CA LEU A 166 5.07 -9.94 -3.20
C LEU A 166 3.59 -10.15 -2.90
N ALA A 167 2.90 -9.12 -2.41
CA ALA A 167 1.47 -9.17 -2.16
C ALA A 167 0.68 -9.40 -3.46
N VAL A 168 1.00 -8.69 -4.55
CA VAL A 168 0.40 -8.89 -5.87
C VAL A 168 0.56 -10.35 -6.32
N VAL A 169 1.77 -10.89 -6.25
CA VAL A 169 2.04 -12.28 -6.68
C VAL A 169 1.30 -13.28 -5.78
N GLY A 170 1.35 -13.12 -4.46
CA GLY A 170 0.67 -13.99 -3.50
C GLY A 170 -0.84 -13.98 -3.67
N LEU A 171 -1.43 -12.80 -3.84
CA LEU A 171 -2.86 -12.64 -4.09
C LEU A 171 -3.28 -13.23 -5.44
N TRP A 172 -2.47 -13.04 -6.48
CA TRP A 172 -2.74 -13.61 -7.80
C TRP A 172 -2.68 -15.15 -7.79
N LEU A 173 -1.71 -15.74 -7.09
CA LEU A 173 -1.62 -17.19 -6.88
C LEU A 173 -2.85 -17.73 -6.14
N ARG A 174 -3.26 -17.04 -5.07
CA ARG A 174 -4.48 -17.38 -4.31
C ARG A 174 -5.73 -17.30 -5.18
N ALA A 175 -5.89 -16.22 -5.95
CA ALA A 175 -7.05 -16.03 -6.83
C ALA A 175 -7.13 -17.10 -7.94
N ARG A 176 -6.00 -17.66 -8.36
CA ARG A 176 -5.94 -18.80 -9.29
C ARG A 176 -6.12 -20.17 -8.63
N GLY A 177 -6.25 -20.22 -7.30
CA GLY A 177 -6.36 -21.47 -6.55
C GLY A 177 -5.08 -22.31 -6.54
N ARG A 178 -3.93 -21.73 -6.88
CA ARG A 178 -2.64 -22.45 -6.94
C ARG A 178 -1.83 -22.21 -5.67
N ALA A 179 -1.21 -23.27 -5.16
CA ALA A 179 -0.21 -23.22 -4.08
C ALA A 179 -0.58 -22.33 -2.87
N LEU A 180 -1.71 -22.63 -2.21
CA LEU A 180 -2.22 -21.88 -1.05
C LEU A 180 -1.16 -21.55 0.01
N ARG A 181 -0.26 -22.49 0.30
CA ARG A 181 0.84 -22.30 1.26
C ARG A 181 1.85 -21.27 0.76
N GLY A 182 2.24 -21.34 -0.52
CA GLY A 182 3.14 -20.37 -1.14
C GLY A 182 2.53 -18.97 -1.22
N ALA A 183 1.25 -18.88 -1.60
CA ALA A 183 0.51 -17.62 -1.60
C ALA A 183 0.45 -16.97 -0.21
N ALA A 184 0.21 -17.76 0.84
CA ALA A 184 0.17 -17.27 2.22
C ALA A 184 1.56 -16.82 2.70
N ALA A 185 2.60 -17.60 2.41
CA ALA A 185 3.97 -17.24 2.74
C ALA A 185 4.36 -15.90 2.09
N LEU A 186 4.04 -15.69 0.80
CA LEU A 186 4.31 -14.43 0.11
C LEU A 186 3.61 -13.22 0.76
N VAL A 187 2.35 -13.38 1.16
CA VAL A 187 1.61 -12.30 1.83
C VAL A 187 2.16 -12.05 3.23
N ILE A 188 2.55 -13.08 3.99
CA ILE A 188 3.19 -12.92 5.29
C ILE A 188 4.53 -12.17 5.14
N VAL A 189 5.35 -12.54 4.16
CA VAL A 189 6.62 -11.85 3.88
C VAL A 189 6.36 -10.40 3.47
N ALA A 190 5.34 -10.14 2.66
CA ALA A 190 4.95 -8.77 2.31
C ALA A 190 4.58 -7.93 3.55
N LEU A 191 3.78 -8.49 4.47
CA LEU A 191 3.41 -7.82 5.72
C LEU A 191 4.64 -7.59 6.63
N ALA A 192 5.55 -8.57 6.71
CA ALA A 192 6.79 -8.42 7.44
C ALA A 192 7.68 -7.30 6.84
N LEU A 193 7.76 -7.19 5.51
CA LEU A 193 8.47 -6.10 4.84
C LEU A 193 7.84 -4.73 5.12
N LEU A 194 6.51 -4.62 5.20
CA LEU A 194 5.85 -3.39 5.61
C LEU A 194 6.17 -3.01 7.07
N LEU A 195 6.28 -4.00 7.96
CA LEU A 195 6.72 -3.75 9.35
C LEU A 195 8.18 -3.29 9.41
N VAL A 196 9.07 -3.90 8.62
CA VAL A 196 10.47 -3.48 8.50
C VAL A 196 10.55 -2.05 7.93
N ALA A 197 9.78 -1.73 6.90
CA ALA A 197 9.71 -0.38 6.34
C ALA A 197 9.27 0.65 7.39
N ALA A 198 8.23 0.31 8.18
CA ALA A 198 7.76 1.15 9.27
C ALA A 198 8.85 1.36 10.33
N ALA A 199 9.56 0.29 10.73
CA ALA A 199 10.66 0.37 11.69
C ALA A 199 11.84 1.22 11.18
N LEU A 200 12.26 1.03 9.93
CA LEU A 200 13.34 1.80 9.30
C LEU A 200 13.00 3.30 9.22
N SER A 201 11.73 3.63 8.99
CA SER A 201 11.25 5.02 8.98
C SER A 201 10.98 5.61 10.36
N MET A 202 11.42 4.97 11.45
CA MET A 202 11.07 5.35 12.83
C MET A 202 9.57 5.60 13.03
N LEU A 203 8.73 4.72 12.47
CA LEU A 203 7.26 4.79 12.47
C LEU A 203 6.66 5.98 11.68
N GLY A 204 7.48 6.71 10.93
CA GLY A 204 7.02 7.83 10.10
C GLY A 204 6.13 7.42 8.94
N THR A 205 6.44 6.28 8.31
CA THR A 205 5.64 5.70 7.22
C THR A 205 4.62 4.68 7.74
N LEU A 206 4.46 4.56 9.07
CA LEU A 206 3.60 3.53 9.67
C LEU A 206 2.14 3.68 9.26
N SER A 207 1.63 4.90 9.14
CA SER A 207 0.29 5.18 8.63
C SER A 207 0.10 4.64 7.21
N LEU A 208 1.05 4.89 6.31
CA LEU A 208 1.03 4.38 4.94
C LEU A 208 1.19 2.85 4.90
N GLY A 209 2.06 2.29 5.74
CA GLY A 209 2.24 0.84 5.91
C GLY A 209 0.97 0.14 6.40
N LEU A 210 0.24 0.73 7.36
CA LEU A 210 -1.06 0.25 7.83
C LEU A 210 -2.12 0.33 6.74
N THR A 211 -2.12 1.40 5.94
CA THR A 211 -2.99 1.55 4.77
C THR A 211 -2.76 0.38 3.82
N ALA A 212 -1.50 0.15 3.41
CA ALA A 212 -1.11 -0.94 2.53
C ALA A 212 -1.50 -2.31 3.10
N ALA A 213 -1.17 -2.58 4.37
CA ALA A 213 -1.48 -3.83 5.04
C ALA A 213 -2.99 -4.11 5.10
N SER A 214 -3.80 -3.10 5.41
CA SER A 214 -5.27 -3.24 5.45
C SER A 214 -5.87 -3.55 4.09
N ILE A 215 -5.36 -2.91 3.02
CA ILE A 215 -5.80 -3.17 1.64
C ILE A 215 -5.38 -4.58 1.20
N ILE A 216 -4.15 -5.01 1.50
CA ILE A 216 -3.66 -6.36 1.21
C ILE A 216 -4.49 -7.41 1.96
N ALA A 217 -4.80 -7.18 3.24
CA ALA A 217 -5.63 -8.08 4.03
C ALA A 217 -7.06 -8.17 3.48
N ALA A 218 -7.68 -7.04 3.11
CA ALA A 218 -8.99 -7.01 2.48
C ALA A 218 -9.00 -7.78 1.15
N ALA A 219 -7.97 -7.58 0.32
CA ALA A 219 -7.79 -8.28 -0.95
C ALA A 219 -7.62 -9.80 -0.74
N TRP A 220 -6.94 -10.21 0.33
CA TRP A 220 -6.77 -11.63 0.69
C TRP A 220 -8.09 -12.30 1.07
N GLN A 221 -8.95 -11.60 1.82
CA GLN A 221 -10.28 -12.08 2.19
C GLN A 221 -11.18 -12.21 0.95
N LEU A 222 -11.13 -11.24 0.03
CA LEU A 222 -11.85 -11.31 -1.23
C LEU A 222 -11.38 -12.46 -2.11
N ALA A 223 -10.06 -12.69 -2.20
CA ALA A 223 -9.49 -13.80 -2.95
C ALA A 223 -9.93 -15.17 -2.39
N ALA A 224 -10.17 -15.28 -1.08
CA ALA A 224 -10.67 -16.50 -0.43
C ALA A 224 -12.07 -16.92 -0.92
N ALA A 225 -12.90 -15.93 -1.26
CA ALA A 225 -14.27 -16.14 -1.70
C ALA A 225 -14.35 -16.65 -3.16
N VAL A 226 -13.27 -16.54 -3.93
CA VAL A 226 -13.19 -17.01 -5.32
C VAL A 226 -12.73 -18.46 -5.33
N ARG A 227 -13.63 -19.42 -5.07
CA ARG A 227 -13.28 -20.85 -5.25
C ARG A 227 -13.33 -21.26 -6.73
N PRO A 228 -12.37 -22.06 -7.20
CA PRO A 228 -12.29 -22.51 -8.60
C PRO A 228 -13.42 -23.47 -9.02
N GLY A 229 -14.18 -24.04 -8.08
CA GLY A 229 -15.25 -25.02 -8.36
C GLY A 229 -16.42 -24.47 -9.21
N SER A 230 -16.57 -23.14 -9.31
CA SER A 230 -17.55 -22.52 -10.20
C SER A 230 -17.24 -22.76 -11.68
N ARG A 231 -15.96 -22.98 -12.06
CA ARG A 231 -15.58 -23.30 -13.43
C ARG A 231 -15.95 -24.72 -13.83
N GLU A 232 -15.82 -25.70 -12.94
CA GLU A 232 -16.28 -27.07 -13.22
C GLU A 232 -17.80 -27.15 -13.30
N ALA A 233 -18.53 -26.37 -12.50
CA ALA A 233 -19.98 -26.28 -12.60
C ALA A 233 -20.44 -25.64 -13.93
N LEU A 234 -19.77 -24.56 -14.36
CA LEU A 234 -20.03 -23.94 -15.66
C LEU A 234 -19.59 -24.83 -16.83
N GLN A 235 -18.47 -25.55 -16.70
CA GLN A 235 -17.96 -26.47 -17.72
C GLN A 235 -18.83 -27.73 -17.84
N LYS A 236 -19.39 -28.24 -16.74
CA LYS A 236 -20.43 -29.28 -16.76
C LYS A 236 -21.75 -28.78 -17.34
N SER A 237 -22.11 -27.52 -17.08
CA SER A 237 -23.31 -26.91 -17.68
C SER A 237 -23.14 -26.61 -19.17
N SER A 238 -21.91 -26.42 -19.65
CA SER A 238 -21.60 -26.22 -21.07
C SER A 238 -21.15 -27.50 -21.77
N ALA A 239 -21.06 -28.63 -21.07
CA ALA A 239 -20.89 -29.91 -21.72
C ALA A 239 -22.13 -30.10 -22.60
N PRO A 240 -21.98 -30.37 -23.91
CA PRO A 240 -23.11 -30.50 -24.81
C PRO A 240 -24.03 -31.56 -24.21
N MET A 241 -25.28 -31.17 -23.94
CA MET A 241 -26.34 -32.07 -23.52
C MET A 241 -26.28 -33.23 -24.50
N SER A 242 -25.77 -34.38 -24.05
CA SER A 242 -25.65 -35.54 -24.91
C SER A 242 -27.07 -35.83 -25.34
N ILE A 243 -27.36 -35.58 -26.62
CA ILE A 243 -28.65 -35.91 -27.20
C ILE A 243 -28.73 -37.43 -27.05
N GLU A 244 -29.42 -37.85 -26.00
CA GLU A 244 -29.73 -39.23 -25.72
C GLU A 244 -30.50 -39.69 -26.94
N ARG A 245 -29.85 -40.50 -27.80
CA ARG A 245 -30.47 -41.02 -29.00
C ARG A 245 -31.70 -41.78 -28.55
N VAL A 246 -32.87 -41.24 -28.87
CA VAL A 246 -34.14 -41.94 -28.74
C VAL A 246 -33.99 -43.27 -29.49
N PRO A 247 -34.14 -44.42 -28.81
CA PRO A 247 -34.05 -45.71 -29.48
C PRO A 247 -35.20 -45.81 -30.49
N ASP A 248 -34.82 -46.00 -31.75
CA ASP A 248 -35.72 -46.14 -32.89
C ASP A 248 -36.56 -47.42 -32.73
N ARG A 249 -37.82 -47.27 -32.31
CA ARG A 249 -38.78 -48.37 -32.29
C ARG A 249 -39.25 -48.62 -33.71
N ARG A 250 -38.73 -49.67 -34.36
CA ARG A 250 -39.32 -50.18 -35.60
C ARG A 250 -40.68 -50.82 -35.29
N PRO A 251 -41.75 -50.50 -36.04
CA PRO A 251 -42.97 -51.29 -36.02
C PRO A 251 -42.73 -52.63 -36.73
N GLU A 252 -43.21 -53.71 -36.10
CA GLU A 252 -43.33 -55.07 -36.68
C GLU A 252 -44.48 -55.16 -37.69
#